data_AF-A0A1M5UHZ3-F1
#
_entry.id   AF-A0A1M5UHZ3-F1
#
_cell.length_a   1.000
_cell.length_b   1.000
_cell.length_c   1.000
_cell.angle_alpha   90.00
_cell.angle_beta   90.00
_cell.angle_gamma   90.00
#
_symmetry.space_group_name_H-M   'P 1'
#
loop_
_entity.id
_entity.type
_entity.pdbx_description
1 polymer ?
#
loop_
_entity_poly.entity_id
_entity_poly.type
_entity_poly.pdbx_seq_one_letter_code
_entity_poly.pdbx_strand_id
1 'polypeptide(L)'
;MAPETDRNLTIASVTPLRAAFADDRKILSPFDKRECISLKTAATIAGKSETTLRAWCEVHGLGRRVGGGTWSVSKVALAMFLDGDTKALRAYHAGDRESELVTLYFRRAALGFAAITKSAG
;
A
#
# COMPACT_ATOMS: atom_id res chain seq x y z
N MET A 1 8.16 17.75 -51.44
CA MET A 1 7.91 16.51 -50.68
C MET A 1 8.98 16.45 -49.59
N ALA A 2 8.64 16.93 -48.39
CA ALA A 2 9.47 16.80 -47.18
C ALA A 2 9.15 15.43 -46.52
N PRO A 3 9.83 14.99 -45.44
CA PRO A 3 11.29 14.91 -45.28
C PRO A 3 11.76 13.72 -44.38
N GLU A 4 13.09 13.66 -44.15
CA GLU A 4 13.75 13.29 -42.88
C GLU A 4 13.67 11.84 -42.34
N THR A 5 14.80 11.13 -42.45
CA THR A 5 15.16 10.01 -41.56
C THR A 5 16.11 10.50 -40.46
N ASP A 6 15.51 10.73 -39.29
CA ASP A 6 15.90 10.23 -37.97
C ASP A 6 17.36 9.77 -37.76
N ARG A 7 18.11 10.51 -36.92
CA ARG A 7 18.72 10.03 -35.66
C ARG A 7 19.79 10.97 -35.13
N ASN A 8 19.38 11.92 -34.29
CA ASN A 8 20.29 12.43 -33.26
C ASN A 8 19.54 12.50 -31.93
N LEU A 9 19.48 11.35 -31.24
CA LEU A 9 18.99 11.26 -29.87
C LEU A 9 20.09 11.72 -28.92
N THR A 10 20.07 13.02 -28.62
CA THR A 10 20.77 13.63 -27.49
C THR A 10 20.32 12.98 -26.19
N ILE A 11 21.20 12.21 -25.55
CA ILE A 11 21.03 11.70 -24.19
C ILE A 11 21.25 12.84 -23.17
N ALA A 12 20.20 13.60 -22.91
CA ALA A 12 20.18 14.55 -21.80
C ALA A 12 19.91 13.82 -20.46
N SER A 13 20.93 13.82 -19.59
CA SER A 13 20.79 14.01 -18.14
C SER A 13 19.93 13.01 -17.33
N VAL A 14 20.55 11.94 -16.84
CA VAL A 14 19.99 11.13 -15.74
C VAL A 14 20.07 11.90 -14.42
N THR A 15 19.01 12.62 -14.09
CA THR A 15 18.74 13.09 -12.72
C THR A 15 17.82 12.08 -12.06
N PRO A 16 18.13 11.46 -10.89
CA PRO A 16 17.11 10.73 -10.16
C PRO A 16 16.12 11.76 -9.62
N LEU A 17 15.01 11.95 -10.34
CA LEU A 17 13.86 12.69 -9.86
C LEU A 17 13.35 11.93 -8.62
N ARG A 18 13.79 12.38 -7.45
CA ARG A 18 13.21 12.06 -6.15
C ARG A 18 11.82 12.67 -6.14
N ALA A 19 10.91 12.04 -6.87
CA ALA A 19 9.50 12.36 -6.85
C ALA A 19 9.03 12.16 -5.41
N ALA A 20 8.75 13.28 -4.75
CA ALA A 20 7.71 13.31 -3.76
C ALA A 20 6.43 12.84 -4.47
N PHE A 21 6.21 11.53 -4.52
CA PHE A 21 4.95 10.97 -4.98
C PHE A 21 3.91 11.37 -3.95
N ALA A 22 3.24 12.50 -4.19
CA ALA A 22 1.90 12.69 -3.68
C ALA A 22 1.03 11.63 -4.39
N ASP A 23 1.12 10.40 -3.89
CA ASP A 23 0.30 9.28 -4.30
C ASP A 23 -1.14 9.70 -3.96
N ASP A 24 -1.94 10.09 -4.96
CA ASP A 24 -3.32 10.60 -4.74
C ASP A 24 -4.24 9.52 -4.11
N ARG A 25 -3.74 8.28 -4.03
CA ARG A 25 -4.37 7.15 -3.35
C ARG A 25 -4.73 7.53 -1.92
N LYS A 26 -6.02 7.37 -1.60
CA LYS A 26 -6.61 7.69 -0.29
C LYS A 26 -6.31 6.57 0.72
N ILE A 27 -5.02 6.40 1.02
CA ILE A 27 -4.53 5.39 1.96
C ILE A 27 -4.63 5.95 3.38
N LEU A 28 -5.42 5.29 4.24
CA LEU A 28 -5.66 5.76 5.61
C LEU A 28 -6.17 7.21 5.64
N SER A 29 -7.15 7.49 4.78
CA SER A 29 -7.89 8.74 4.73
C SER A 29 -9.40 8.43 4.79
N PRO A 30 -10.11 8.74 5.89
CA PRO A 30 -9.57 9.29 7.15
C PRO A 30 -8.62 8.32 7.86
N PHE A 31 -7.72 8.87 8.68
CA PHE A 31 -6.74 8.07 9.42
C PHE A 31 -7.42 7.43 10.63
N ASP A 32 -7.61 6.11 10.60
CA ASP A 32 -8.05 5.34 11.77
C ASP A 32 -6.89 4.48 12.31
N LYS A 33 -6.52 4.73 13.56
CA LYS A 33 -5.45 4.00 14.26
C LYS A 33 -5.80 2.52 14.45
N ARG A 34 -7.08 2.14 14.54
CA ARG A 34 -7.53 0.75 14.70
C ARG A 34 -7.32 -0.09 13.43
N GLU A 35 -7.22 0.58 12.29
CA GLU A 35 -6.90 -0.03 11.01
C GLU A 35 -5.41 -0.08 10.72
N CYS A 36 -4.64 0.75 11.41
CA CYS A 36 -3.20 0.84 11.25
C CYS A 36 -2.49 -0.21 12.09
N ILE A 37 -1.52 -0.88 11.48
CA ILE A 37 -0.56 -1.74 12.15
C ILE A 37 0.86 -1.26 11.85
N SER A 38 1.79 -1.64 12.73
CA SER A 38 3.21 -1.36 12.50
C SER A 38 3.74 -2.17 11.31
N LEU A 39 4.78 -1.65 10.66
CA LEU A 39 5.43 -2.35 9.55
C LEU A 39 5.97 -3.73 9.97
N LYS A 40 6.49 -3.86 11.19
CA LYS A 40 6.89 -5.14 11.78
C LYS A 40 5.73 -6.12 11.89
N THR A 41 4.59 -5.68 12.42
CA THR A 41 3.38 -6.51 12.53
C THR A 41 2.89 -6.93 11.15
N ALA A 42 2.82 -6.01 10.19
CA ALA A 42 2.47 -6.30 8.80
C ALA A 42 3.40 -7.36 8.18
N ALA A 43 4.69 -7.29 8.49
CA ALA A 43 5.69 -8.24 8.03
C ALA A 43 5.47 -9.65 8.57
N THR A 44 5.19 -9.76 9.87
CA THR A 44 4.82 -11.04 10.48
C THR A 44 3.56 -11.63 9.84
N ILE A 45 2.54 -10.81 9.60
CA ILE A 45 1.26 -11.26 9.00
C ILE A 45 1.44 -11.74 7.57
N ALA A 46 2.21 -11.01 6.77
CA ALA A 46 2.47 -11.37 5.38
C ALA A 46 3.48 -12.52 5.24
N GLY A 47 4.15 -12.93 6.31
CA GLY A 47 5.25 -13.90 6.26
C GLY A 47 6.44 -13.40 5.42
N LYS A 48 6.70 -12.09 5.43
CA LYS A 48 7.76 -11.43 4.64
C LYS A 48 8.67 -10.60 5.53
N SER A 49 9.80 -10.17 4.97
CA SER A 49 10.74 -9.28 5.66
C SER A 49 10.19 -7.85 5.74
N GLU A 50 10.59 -7.09 6.77
CA GLU A 50 10.25 -5.67 6.92
C GLU A 50 10.69 -4.84 5.69
N THR A 51 11.84 -5.18 5.09
CA THR A 51 12.33 -4.56 3.86
C THR A 51 11.36 -4.79 2.69
N THR A 52 10.85 -6.01 2.54
CA THR A 52 9.84 -6.34 1.54
C THR A 52 8.55 -5.56 1.79
N LEU A 53 8.08 -5.48 3.05
CA LEU A 53 6.86 -4.73 3.36
C LEU A 53 7.02 -3.24 3.11
N ARG A 54 8.20 -2.68 3.39
CA ARG A 54 8.49 -1.29 3.05
C ARG A 54 8.37 -1.05 1.56
N ALA A 55 9.02 -1.89 0.75
CA ALA A 55 8.92 -1.80 -0.70
C ALA A 55 7.46 -1.92 -1.18
N TRP A 56 6.66 -2.82 -0.58
CA TRP A 56 5.24 -2.95 -0.93
C TRP A 56 4.41 -1.73 -0.54
N CYS A 57 4.70 -1.10 0.61
CA CYS A 57 4.02 0.14 0.99
C CYS A 57 4.29 1.25 -0.03
N GLU A 58 5.54 1.37 -0.50
CA GLU A 58 5.94 2.37 -1.50
C GLU A 58 5.35 2.09 -2.90
N VAL A 59 5.38 0.83 -3.34
CA VAL A 59 4.94 0.45 -4.70
C VAL A 59 3.42 0.33 -4.80
N HIS A 60 2.80 -0.35 -3.84
CA HIS A 60 1.39 -0.75 -3.89
C HIS A 60 0.47 0.10 -3.02
N GLY A 61 0.99 1.10 -2.31
CA GLY A 61 0.15 2.00 -1.52
C GLY A 61 -0.56 1.29 -0.36
N LEU A 62 0.18 0.48 0.39
CA LEU A 62 -0.36 -0.27 1.54
C LEU A 62 -0.24 0.48 2.86
N GLY A 63 0.54 1.55 2.90
CA GLY A 63 0.81 2.30 4.11
C GLY A 63 1.34 3.69 3.84
N ARG A 64 1.33 4.53 4.87
CA ARG A 64 1.87 5.89 4.83
C ARG A 64 2.83 6.12 5.98
N ARG A 65 3.76 7.05 5.79
CA ARG A 65 4.57 7.60 6.89
C ARG A 65 3.74 8.60 7.68
N VAL A 66 3.66 8.41 8.99
CA VAL A 66 2.98 9.34 9.91
C VAL A 66 4.03 10.04 10.75
N GLY A 67 3.95 11.37 10.84
CA GLY A 67 4.85 12.17 11.69
C GLY A 67 6.34 12.09 11.34
N GLY A 68 6.69 11.80 10.09
CA GLY A 68 8.08 11.81 9.61
C GLY A 68 8.95 10.59 9.97
N GLY A 69 8.51 9.69 10.84
CA GLY A 69 9.34 8.58 11.32
C GLY A 69 8.75 7.17 11.19
N THR A 70 7.45 7.00 11.42
CA THR A 70 6.86 5.65 11.57
C THR A 70 5.98 5.29 10.39
N TRP A 71 6.21 4.10 9.82
CA TRP A 71 5.33 3.51 8.82
C TRP A 71 4.07 2.96 9.49
N SER A 72 2.92 3.48 9.06
CA SER A 72 1.60 2.94 9.40
C SER A 72 1.05 2.21 8.18
N VAL A 73 0.83 0.90 8.33
CA VAL A 73 0.32 0.03 7.27
C VAL A 73 -1.15 -0.22 7.52
N SER A 74 -1.99 -0.10 6.48
CA SER A 74 -3.40 -0.45 6.57
C SER A 74 -3.54 -1.97 6.56
N LYS A 75 -4.11 -2.54 7.62
CA LYS A 75 -4.39 -3.98 7.70
C LYS A 75 -5.37 -4.44 6.62
N VAL A 76 -6.30 -3.56 6.23
CA VAL A 76 -7.31 -3.80 5.19
C VAL A 76 -6.65 -3.86 3.81
N ALA A 77 -5.84 -2.85 3.47
CA ALA A 77 -5.11 -2.81 2.21
C ALA A 77 -4.13 -3.98 2.08
N LEU A 78 -3.45 -4.34 3.18
CA LEU A 78 -2.57 -5.50 3.21
C LEU A 78 -3.35 -6.81 2.96
N ALA A 79 -4.51 -6.99 3.58
CA ALA A 79 -5.33 -8.19 3.36
C ALA A 79 -5.83 -8.29 1.91
N MET A 80 -6.30 -7.18 1.32
CA MET A 80 -6.69 -7.13 -0.10
C MET A 80 -5.52 -7.48 -1.02
N PHE A 81 -4.32 -6.97 -0.71
CA PHE A 81 -3.12 -7.27 -1.47
C PHE A 81 -2.71 -8.74 -1.36
N LEU A 82 -2.76 -9.32 -0.16
CA LEU A 82 -2.42 -10.73 0.08
C LEU A 82 -3.42 -11.69 -0.58
N ASP A 83 -4.70 -11.34 -0.59
CA ASP A 83 -5.75 -12.11 -1.28
C ASP A 83 -5.70 -11.92 -2.81
N GLY A 84 -4.89 -10.96 -3.32
CA GLY A 84 -4.79 -10.64 -4.75
C GLY A 84 -6.01 -9.87 -5.29
N ASP A 85 -6.89 -9.35 -4.43
CA ASP A 85 -8.08 -8.60 -4.81
C ASP A 85 -7.74 -7.17 -5.20
N THR A 86 -7.26 -7.04 -6.45
CA THR A 86 -6.91 -5.74 -7.04
C THR A 86 -8.12 -4.83 -7.24
N LYS A 87 -9.35 -5.36 -7.31
CA LYS A 87 -10.56 -4.55 -7.45
C LYS A 87 -10.89 -3.86 -6.13
N ALA A 88 -10.89 -4.61 -5.03
CA ALA A 88 -11.09 -4.06 -3.69
C ALA A 88 -9.97 -3.09 -3.32
N LEU A 89 -8.71 -3.41 -3.65
CA LEU A 89 -7.58 -2.53 -3.40
C LEU A 89 -7.70 -1.19 -4.15
N ARG A 90 -8.14 -1.21 -5.41
CA ARG A 90 -8.39 0.01 -6.20
C ARG A 90 -9.54 0.83 -5.64
N ALA A 91 -10.65 0.19 -5.24
CA ALA A 91 -11.77 0.87 -4.60
C ALA A 91 -11.32 1.58 -3.31
N TYR A 92 -10.56 0.86 -2.47
CA TYR A 92 -9.94 1.42 -1.27
C TYR A 92 -9.01 2.60 -1.58
N HIS A 93 -8.17 2.51 -2.62
CA HIS A 93 -7.31 3.61 -3.07
C HIS A 93 -8.09 4.81 -3.61
N ALA A 94 -9.27 4.59 -4.21
CA ALA A 94 -10.17 5.65 -4.63
C ALA A 94 -10.89 6.34 -3.45
N GLY A 95 -10.74 5.81 -2.24
CA GLY A 95 -11.39 6.33 -1.03
C GLY A 95 -12.76 5.70 -0.76
N ASP A 96 -13.17 4.71 -1.55
CA ASP A 96 -14.38 3.95 -1.29
C ASP A 96 -14.14 3.00 -0.10
N ARG A 97 -14.93 3.21 0.96
CA ARG A 97 -14.91 2.42 2.20
C ARG A 97 -16.25 1.76 2.49
N GLU A 98 -17.26 2.02 1.68
CA GLU A 98 -18.65 1.62 1.91
C GLU A 98 -19.10 0.51 0.96
N SER A 99 -18.41 0.32 -0.18
CA SER A 99 -18.72 -0.80 -1.05
C SER A 99 -18.57 -2.12 -0.33
N GLU A 100 -19.39 -3.09 -0.73
CA GLU A 100 -19.41 -4.43 -0.16
C GLU A 100 -18.03 -5.10 -0.25
N LEU A 101 -17.33 -4.88 -1.37
CA LEU A 101 -15.97 -5.35 -1.61
C LEU A 101 -15.01 -4.90 -0.51
N VAL A 102 -15.05 -3.63 -0.13
CA VAL A 102 -14.16 -3.07 0.90
C VAL A 102 -14.64 -3.44 2.30
N THR A 103 -15.96 -3.32 2.54
CA THR A 103 -16.58 -3.57 3.85
C THR A 103 -16.37 -5.00 4.34
N LEU A 104 -16.32 -5.98 3.43
CA LEU A 104 -15.98 -7.38 3.76
C LEU A 104 -14.61 -7.48 4.42
N TYR A 105 -13.60 -6.79 3.89
CA TYR A 105 -12.26 -6.75 4.46
C TYR A 105 -12.21 -5.99 5.79
N PHE A 106 -12.99 -4.92 5.93
CA PHE A 106 -13.14 -4.22 7.22
C PHE A 106 -13.69 -5.15 8.31
N ARG A 107 -14.76 -5.90 8.00
CA ARG A 107 -15.37 -6.88 8.91
C ARG A 107 -14.37 -7.99 9.25
N ARG A 108 -13.70 -8.56 8.25
CA ARG A 108 -12.69 -9.60 8.44
C ARG A 108 -11.53 -9.10 9.31
N ALA A 109 -11.08 -7.87 9.09
CA ALA A 109 -10.00 -7.27 9.88
C ALA A 109 -10.43 -6.83 11.29
N ALA A 110 -11.72 -6.63 11.53
CA ALA A 110 -12.29 -6.44 12.87
C ALA A 110 -12.40 -7.77 13.64
N LEU A 111 -12.71 -8.87 12.95
CA LEU A 111 -12.88 -10.21 13.55
C LEU A 111 -11.55 -10.99 13.69
N GLY A 112 -10.62 -10.83 12.74
CA GLY A 112 -9.55 -11.81 12.51
C GLY A 112 -8.17 -11.51 13.09
N PHE A 113 -7.90 -10.29 13.58
CA PHE A 113 -6.55 -9.99 14.10
C PHE A 113 -6.32 -10.43 15.55
N ALA A 114 -7.38 -10.70 16.31
CA ALA A 114 -7.27 -11.25 17.66
C ALA A 114 -6.99 -12.76 17.68
N ALA A 115 -7.11 -13.47 16.56
CA ALA A 115 -7.10 -14.94 16.53
C ALA A 115 -5.72 -15.56 16.24
N ILE A 116 -4.71 -14.79 15.78
CA ILE A 116 -3.41 -15.35 15.37
C ILE A 116 -2.28 -15.22 16.39
N THR A 117 -2.52 -14.64 17.58
CA THR A 117 -1.48 -14.46 18.62
C THR A 117 -1.60 -15.38 19.84
N LYS A 118 -2.48 -16.40 19.82
CA LYS A 118 -2.49 -17.46 20.83
C LYS A 118 -2.19 -18.83 20.22
N SER A 119 -0.91 -19.13 20.07
CA SER A 119 -0.40 -20.50 20.14
C SER A 119 1.11 -20.49 20.41
N ALA A 120 1.46 -20.25 21.67
CA ALA A 120 2.72 -20.70 22.26
C ALA A 120 2.37 -21.11 23.70
N GLY A 121 1.97 -22.38 23.83
CA GLY A 121 1.86 -23.11 25.08
C GLY A 121 2.77 -24.34 24.97
#